data_AF-A0A954X2W1-F1
#
_entry.id   AF-A0A954X2W1-F1
#
_cell.length_a   1.000
_cell.length_b   1.000
_cell.length_c   1.000
_cell.angle_alpha   90.00
_cell.angle_beta   90.00
_cell.angle_gamma   90.00
#
_symmetry.space_group_name_H-M   'P 1'
#
loop_
_entity.id
_entity.type
_entity.pdbx_description
1 polymer ?
#
loop_
_entity_poly.entity_id
_entity_poly.type
_entity_poly.pdbx_seq_one_letter_code
_entity_poly.pdbx_strand_id
1 'polypeptide(L)'
;MIRTERAMLARAVGLLLILAGWCAALSGANCWAADDATKVAAAGARGGVEYECRWASSPITIDGKADEAAWQAAQMIDRFTLPWLQADERPARTATRARLLWDSGYLYFFAEMDDTDLYADVTEHDGKTWENDVFELFFKPADDKPGYYELQVNAAGTVMDMFIPRRGSGGFNRYIADGRFHIESQVVRRGTLNRWQDKDEGWSVEGRMPWTDFYRTGGRPAVDEAWPFALCRYDYSVAFEGPELSTCAPLGSLKHADFHHYEDYARLKFIGPQKDADASKANSGEAKTVKSRGYGIERFTPLTTSRVVGSPEPPPPYKAERAFPQLKLSWPIFATAEPGSSRLMFLDQTRSSGPSRVARVSMAKDGGKPATADVETLLEVDAIAYSLAFHPQFAENGYLYVGLNGPLSSKEGRKSQIVRYTIERDEPHRLLKDSALTIIEWESDGHNGVAITFGLDGMLYVTSGDGTSDSDTNLKGQGLDHLLAKVLRIDVDQPDGDRPYSVPRDNPFVGQANVRPETWAYGLRNPWRMTTDRETGAIWVGNNGQDLWEQVY
;
A
#
# COMPACT_ATOMS: atom_id res chain seq x y z
N MET A 1 -22.38 -6.49 -65.05
CA MET A 1 -21.12 -5.73 -64.98
C MET A 1 -20.22 -6.53 -64.04
N ILE A 2 -19.14 -7.15 -64.52
CA ILE A 2 -17.76 -6.63 -64.49
C ILE A 2 -17.32 -6.36 -63.04
N ARG A 3 -16.36 -7.07 -62.42
CA ARG A 3 -15.59 -8.28 -62.84
C ARG A 3 -15.09 -9.03 -61.59
N THR A 4 -15.29 -10.36 -61.55
CA THR A 4 -14.33 -11.46 -61.22
C THR A 4 -13.13 -11.16 -60.29
N GLU A 5 -12.89 -11.89 -59.18
CA GLU A 5 -12.29 -13.26 -59.10
C GLU A 5 -10.82 -13.34 -59.60
N ARG A 6 -9.88 -14.20 -59.13
CA ARG A 6 -9.70 -15.13 -57.98
C ARG A 6 -8.25 -15.69 -58.03
N ALA A 7 -7.85 -16.50 -57.02
CA ALA A 7 -6.95 -17.67 -57.12
C ALA A 7 -5.44 -17.54 -57.50
N MET A 8 -4.60 -17.88 -56.50
CA MET A 8 -3.68 -19.04 -56.45
C MET A 8 -2.74 -19.48 -57.60
N LEU A 9 -1.56 -19.97 -57.14
CA LEU A 9 -0.77 -21.14 -57.61
C LEU A 9 0.46 -20.98 -58.56
N ALA A 10 1.65 -21.17 -57.94
CA ALA A 10 2.67 -22.19 -58.27
C ALA A 10 3.72 -22.05 -59.40
N ARG A 11 4.98 -22.34 -58.99
CA ARG A 11 6.13 -22.98 -59.71
C ARG A 11 6.90 -22.14 -60.76
N ALA A 12 8.18 -22.41 -61.05
CA ALA A 12 9.29 -23.08 -60.33
C ALA A 12 10.63 -22.96 -61.11
N VAL A 13 11.75 -23.37 -60.48
CA VAL A 13 13.11 -23.62 -61.05
C VAL A 13 13.89 -22.34 -61.44
N GLY A 14 15.19 -22.17 -61.12
CA GLY A 14 16.17 -22.99 -60.38
C GLY A 14 17.48 -22.18 -60.18
N LEU A 15 18.66 -22.75 -59.84
CA LEU A 15 19.03 -24.16 -59.66
C LEU A 15 20.43 -24.29 -58.98
N LEU A 16 20.62 -25.23 -58.02
CA LEU A 16 21.91 -25.91 -57.65
C LEU A 16 23.07 -25.03 -57.08
N LEU A 17 24.05 -25.42 -56.23
CA LEU A 17 24.48 -26.57 -55.39
C LEU A 17 25.04 -25.96 -54.04
N ILE A 18 25.59 -26.61 -52.98
CA ILE A 18 25.92 -28.02 -52.64
C ILE A 18 25.81 -28.32 -51.12
N LEU A 19 26.13 -29.58 -50.79
CA LEU A 19 26.31 -30.36 -49.54
C LEU A 19 27.49 -29.90 -48.62
N ALA A 20 27.78 -30.42 -47.41
CA ALA A 20 27.11 -31.26 -46.37
C ALA A 20 28.00 -31.24 -45.09
N GLY A 21 27.67 -31.79 -43.91
CA GLY A 21 26.55 -32.64 -43.47
C GLY A 21 26.26 -32.46 -41.96
N TRP A 22 25.18 -33.02 -41.38
CA TRP A 22 25.01 -34.41 -40.91
C TRP A 22 26.08 -34.90 -39.91
N CYS A 23 25.77 -35.66 -38.84
CA CYS A 23 24.56 -35.84 -38.02
C CYS A 23 24.87 -36.91 -36.94
N ALA A 24 24.74 -36.60 -35.64
CA ALA A 24 24.68 -37.60 -34.56
C ALA A 24 24.10 -36.97 -33.29
N ALA A 25 23.50 -37.77 -32.42
CA ALA A 25 22.97 -37.35 -31.13
C ALA A 25 23.32 -38.38 -30.04
N LEU A 26 23.45 -37.94 -28.78
CA LEU A 26 22.95 -38.58 -27.54
C LEU A 26 23.72 -38.10 -26.29
N SER A 27 23.00 -38.08 -25.15
CA SER A 27 23.50 -37.95 -23.77
C SER A 27 24.23 -36.65 -23.39
N GLY A 28 23.88 -36.09 -22.22
CA GLY A 28 24.47 -34.84 -21.73
C GLY A 28 23.59 -34.06 -20.76
N ALA A 29 22.96 -34.72 -19.80
CA ALA A 29 22.33 -34.01 -18.69
C ALA A 29 23.44 -33.47 -17.77
N ASN A 30 23.49 -32.16 -17.56
CA ASN A 30 24.24 -31.55 -16.46
C ASN A 30 23.65 -30.18 -16.11
N CYS A 31 23.45 -29.95 -14.82
CA CYS A 31 22.88 -28.72 -14.30
C CYS A 31 23.96 -27.61 -14.26
N TRP A 32 23.68 -26.48 -14.90
CA TRP A 32 24.24 -25.17 -14.50
C TRP A 32 23.05 -24.38 -13.94
N ALA A 33 22.79 -24.43 -12.63
CA ALA A 33 23.50 -23.69 -11.59
C ALA A 33 23.12 -22.19 -11.65
N ALA A 34 22.16 -21.79 -10.83
CA ALA A 34 21.77 -20.40 -10.63
C ALA A 34 22.74 -19.75 -9.62
N ASP A 35 23.75 -19.05 -10.12
CA ASP A 35 24.94 -18.67 -9.31
C ASP A 35 25.44 -17.22 -9.53
N ASP A 36 24.59 -16.38 -10.14
CA ASP A 36 24.85 -14.94 -10.35
C ASP A 36 23.97 -14.01 -9.48
N ALA A 37 22.82 -14.47 -8.97
CA ALA A 37 21.93 -13.66 -8.14
C ALA A 37 22.57 -13.19 -6.81
N THR A 38 23.48 -13.99 -6.26
CA THR A 38 24.13 -13.78 -4.96
C THR A 38 25.34 -12.86 -4.98
N LYS A 39 25.88 -12.50 -6.16
CA LYS A 39 27.08 -11.64 -6.27
C LYS A 39 26.75 -10.14 -6.32
N VAL A 40 25.52 -9.77 -6.69
CA VAL A 40 25.08 -8.36 -6.69
C VAL A 40 24.95 -7.81 -5.27
N ALA A 41 24.51 -8.65 -4.31
CA ALA A 41 24.31 -8.27 -2.91
C ALA A 41 25.59 -7.92 -2.12
N ALA A 42 26.79 -8.12 -2.71
CA ALA A 42 28.08 -7.85 -2.07
C ALA A 42 28.81 -6.61 -2.61
N ALA A 43 28.21 -5.85 -3.53
CA ALA A 43 28.80 -4.66 -4.16
C ALA A 43 28.64 -3.36 -3.33
N GLY A 44 28.37 -3.46 -2.03
CA GLY A 44 28.24 -2.31 -1.14
C GLY A 44 29.54 -1.53 -0.94
N ALA A 45 29.40 -0.25 -0.57
CA ALA A 45 30.48 0.65 -0.13
C ALA A 45 31.56 1.03 -1.18
N ARG A 46 31.15 1.71 -2.27
CA ARG A 46 31.98 2.77 -2.88
C ARG A 46 31.62 4.14 -2.31
N GLY A 47 31.98 4.40 -1.05
CA GLY A 47 31.89 5.74 -0.44
C GLY A 47 30.51 6.41 -0.53
N GLY A 48 29.43 5.65 -0.35
CA GLY A 48 28.07 6.10 -0.63
C GLY A 48 27.64 7.33 0.18
N VAL A 49 26.99 8.27 -0.50
CA VAL A 49 26.38 9.45 0.12
C VAL A 49 25.11 9.01 0.85
N GLU A 50 24.98 9.38 2.13
CA GLU A 50 23.80 9.12 2.95
C GLU A 50 23.14 10.44 3.40
N TYR A 51 21.82 10.49 3.33
CA TYR A 51 20.96 11.58 3.77
C TYR A 51 19.89 11.05 4.74
N GLU A 52 19.31 11.91 5.56
CA GLU A 52 18.32 11.58 6.60
C GLU A 52 16.91 12.06 6.21
N CYS A 53 15.98 11.11 6.11
CA CYS A 53 14.55 11.42 6.19
C CYS A 53 14.15 11.41 7.67
N ARG A 54 13.79 12.57 8.23
CA ARG A 54 13.53 12.71 9.67
C ARG A 54 12.04 12.60 9.99
N TRP A 55 11.72 12.05 11.15
CA TRP A 55 10.35 11.98 11.62
C TRP A 55 9.75 13.38 11.79
N ALA A 56 8.56 13.62 11.20
CA ALA A 56 7.85 14.89 11.30
C ALA A 56 7.43 15.17 12.76
N SER A 57 8.04 16.19 13.38
CA SER A 57 7.82 16.53 14.80
C SER A 57 6.50 17.24 15.10
N SER A 58 5.74 17.57 14.05
CA SER A 58 4.46 18.26 14.02
C SER A 58 3.77 17.93 12.69
N PRO A 59 2.45 18.13 12.56
CA PRO A 59 1.78 18.10 11.26
C PRO A 59 2.43 19.06 10.25
N ILE A 60 2.34 18.71 8.97
CA ILE A 60 2.77 19.50 7.82
C ILE A 60 1.51 19.91 7.03
N THR A 61 1.46 21.15 6.55
CA THR A 61 0.35 21.69 5.76
C THR A 61 0.82 21.90 4.33
N ILE A 62 0.38 21.04 3.39
CA ILE A 62 0.81 21.11 1.99
C ILE A 62 0.32 22.40 1.33
N ASP A 63 1.17 23.42 1.36
CA ASP A 63 0.87 24.79 0.95
C ASP A 63 1.98 25.40 0.05
N GLY A 64 3.08 24.66 -0.14
CA GLY A 64 4.18 24.98 -1.06
C GLY A 64 5.34 25.74 -0.40
N LYS A 65 5.37 25.81 0.93
CA LYS A 65 6.38 26.48 1.76
C LYS A 65 7.09 25.46 2.67
N ALA A 66 7.92 25.99 3.56
CA ALA A 66 8.69 25.22 4.53
C ALA A 66 8.84 25.98 5.86
N ASP A 67 7.77 26.66 6.32
CA ASP A 67 7.82 27.49 7.54
C ASP A 67 7.52 26.71 8.83
N GLU A 68 7.03 25.47 8.75
CA GLU A 68 6.89 24.61 9.92
C GLU A 68 8.23 24.24 10.57
N ALA A 69 8.20 24.13 11.90
CA ALA A 69 9.34 23.72 12.71
C ALA A 69 9.92 22.35 12.32
N ALA A 70 9.09 21.45 11.76
CA ALA A 70 9.55 20.16 11.25
C ALA A 70 10.44 20.32 10.00
N TRP A 71 10.07 21.18 9.04
CA TRP A 71 10.91 21.48 7.87
C TRP A 71 12.21 22.21 8.25
N GLN A 72 12.15 23.08 9.25
CA GLN A 72 13.33 23.74 9.82
C GLN A 72 14.25 22.76 10.58
N ALA A 73 13.73 21.60 11.02
CA ALA A 73 14.48 20.52 11.65
C ALA A 73 14.89 19.39 10.67
N ALA A 74 14.41 19.38 9.43
CA ALA A 74 14.79 18.42 8.40
C ALA A 74 16.27 18.58 7.99
N GLN A 75 16.88 17.53 7.43
CA GLN A 75 18.16 17.72 6.74
C GLN A 75 17.92 18.46 5.42
N MET A 76 18.72 19.49 5.14
CA MET A 76 18.73 20.16 3.84
C MET A 76 19.65 19.41 2.88
N ILE A 77 19.19 19.21 1.65
CA ILE A 77 19.88 18.56 0.54
C ILE A 77 20.09 19.63 -0.54
N ASP A 78 21.31 20.13 -0.66
CA ASP A 78 21.68 21.27 -1.53
C ASP A 78 22.76 20.94 -2.58
N ARG A 79 23.41 19.77 -2.48
CA ARG A 79 24.45 19.31 -3.42
C ARG A 79 23.87 18.79 -4.74
N PHE A 80 23.24 19.66 -5.54
CA PHE A 80 22.81 19.32 -6.90
C PHE A 80 23.94 19.49 -7.92
N THR A 81 24.27 18.41 -8.63
CA THR A 81 25.47 18.29 -9.48
C THR A 81 25.20 17.55 -10.79
N LEU A 82 26.18 17.58 -11.71
CA LEU A 82 26.19 16.85 -12.98
C LEU A 82 27.24 15.70 -12.96
N PRO A 83 26.99 14.60 -12.23
CA PRO A 83 27.98 13.54 -11.97
C PRO A 83 28.45 12.76 -13.21
N TRP A 84 27.64 12.66 -14.26
CA TRP A 84 28.02 12.02 -15.54
C TRP A 84 29.13 12.75 -16.32
N LEU A 85 29.53 13.96 -15.87
CA LEU A 85 30.74 14.65 -16.36
C LEU A 85 32.04 14.07 -15.74
N GLN A 86 31.92 13.21 -14.73
CA GLN A 86 33.00 12.44 -14.11
C GLN A 86 34.16 13.30 -13.58
N ALA A 87 35.26 13.44 -14.34
CA ALA A 87 36.39 14.27 -13.95
C ALA A 87 36.06 15.78 -13.98
N ASP A 88 35.04 16.15 -14.75
CA ASP A 88 34.52 17.51 -14.90
C ASP A 88 33.18 17.70 -14.15
N GLU A 89 32.93 16.90 -13.08
CA GLU A 89 31.78 17.09 -12.18
C GLU A 89 31.75 18.54 -11.66
N ARG A 90 30.57 19.17 -11.76
CA ARG A 90 30.30 20.51 -11.25
C ARG A 90 28.90 20.60 -10.62
N PRO A 91 28.66 21.62 -9.78
CA PRO A 91 27.30 22.03 -9.43
C PRO A 91 26.45 22.39 -10.65
N ALA A 92 25.13 22.35 -10.45
CA ALA A 92 24.18 23.02 -11.32
C ALA A 92 24.41 24.54 -11.36
N ARG A 93 23.97 25.20 -12.45
CA ARG A 93 24.03 26.68 -12.61
C ARG A 93 23.11 27.39 -11.63
N THR A 94 21.92 26.85 -11.45
CA THR A 94 20.88 27.27 -10.52
C THR A 94 20.96 26.42 -9.25
N ALA A 95 20.56 26.96 -8.10
CA ALA A 95 20.60 26.20 -6.85
C ALA A 95 19.24 25.54 -6.56
N THR A 96 19.30 24.38 -5.93
CA THR A 96 18.14 23.59 -5.50
C THR A 96 18.36 23.14 -4.06
N ARG A 97 17.33 23.29 -3.22
CA ARG A 97 17.39 23.11 -1.76
C ARG A 97 16.21 22.24 -1.31
N ALA A 98 16.44 20.93 -1.28
CA ALA A 98 15.42 19.94 -0.94
C ALA A 98 15.45 19.50 0.53
N ARG A 99 14.36 18.93 1.02
CA ARG A 99 14.17 18.36 2.36
C ARG A 99 13.22 17.15 2.25
N LEU A 100 13.42 16.14 3.10
CA LEU A 100 12.55 14.98 3.21
C LEU A 100 12.19 14.72 4.68
N LEU A 101 10.91 14.43 4.93
CA LEU A 101 10.35 14.07 6.25
C LEU A 101 9.42 12.87 6.12
N TRP A 102 9.08 12.23 7.24
CA TRP A 102 8.18 11.08 7.25
C TRP A 102 7.39 10.95 8.55
N ASP A 103 6.22 10.31 8.52
CA ASP A 103 5.45 9.98 9.72
C ASP A 103 4.76 8.60 9.61
N SER A 104 3.76 8.34 10.46
CA SER A 104 2.98 7.09 10.44
C SER A 104 2.11 6.90 9.19
N GLY A 105 1.74 7.97 8.48
CA GLY A 105 0.85 7.95 7.31
C GLY A 105 1.53 8.25 5.98
N TYR A 106 2.54 9.14 5.97
CA TYR A 106 3.09 9.72 4.74
C TYR A 106 4.62 9.83 4.72
N LEU A 107 5.17 9.73 3.50
CA LEU A 107 6.41 10.39 3.11
C LEU A 107 6.10 11.85 2.73
N TYR A 108 6.97 12.79 3.11
CA TYR A 108 6.86 14.20 2.78
C TYR A 108 8.10 14.69 2.04
N PHE A 109 7.92 15.59 1.08
CA PHE A 109 9.01 16.26 0.37
C PHE A 109 8.77 17.77 0.25
N PHE A 110 9.87 18.52 0.28
CA PHE A 110 9.91 19.93 -0.08
C PHE A 110 11.14 20.20 -0.94
N ALA A 111 11.02 21.02 -1.97
CA ALA A 111 12.14 21.53 -2.73
C ALA A 111 11.93 23.00 -3.11
N GLU A 112 12.93 23.83 -2.84
CA GLU A 112 13.02 25.20 -3.36
C GLU A 112 14.08 25.24 -4.46
N MET A 113 13.74 25.88 -5.58
CA MET A 113 14.57 25.97 -6.77
C MET A 113 14.71 27.44 -7.17
N ASP A 114 15.94 27.92 -7.31
CA ASP A 114 16.21 29.19 -7.96
C ASP A 114 16.09 28.98 -9.48
N ASP A 115 15.47 29.93 -10.17
CA ASP A 115 15.24 29.88 -11.62
C ASP A 115 15.21 31.32 -12.17
N THR A 116 15.39 31.47 -13.48
CA THR A 116 15.34 32.78 -14.15
C THR A 116 14.23 32.94 -15.16
N ASP A 117 13.61 31.85 -15.65
CA ASP A 117 12.61 31.91 -16.71
C ASP A 117 11.73 30.65 -16.75
N LEU A 118 10.73 30.60 -15.87
CA LEU A 118 9.93 29.39 -15.58
C LEU A 118 9.18 28.87 -16.82
N TYR A 119 9.42 27.62 -17.20
CA TYR A 119 8.78 26.91 -18.31
C TYR A 119 8.05 25.64 -17.84
N ALA A 120 6.71 25.68 -17.83
CA ALA A 120 5.89 24.47 -17.80
C ALA A 120 4.55 24.65 -18.54
N ASP A 121 4.39 23.95 -19.66
CA ASP A 121 3.17 23.92 -20.49
C ASP A 121 2.44 22.56 -20.49
N VAL A 122 3.11 21.48 -20.06
CA VAL A 122 2.46 20.20 -19.72
C VAL A 122 1.59 20.42 -18.50
N THR A 123 0.28 20.21 -18.65
CA THR A 123 -0.70 20.49 -17.59
C THR A 123 -1.59 19.30 -17.24
N GLU A 124 -1.72 18.32 -18.15
CA GLU A 124 -2.29 17.01 -17.81
C GLU A 124 -1.49 16.30 -16.71
N HIS A 125 -2.18 15.87 -15.65
CA HIS A 125 -1.66 14.82 -14.77
C HIS A 125 -1.30 13.60 -15.62
N ASP A 126 -0.22 12.90 -15.27
CA ASP A 126 0.39 11.84 -16.08
C ASP A 126 0.93 12.30 -17.46
N GLY A 127 1.04 13.61 -17.66
CA GLY A 127 1.77 14.23 -18.74
C GLY A 127 3.29 14.04 -18.63
N LYS A 128 3.99 14.38 -19.71
CA LYS A 128 5.45 14.29 -19.78
C LYS A 128 6.15 15.45 -19.06
N THR A 129 6.09 15.47 -17.73
CA THR A 129 6.57 16.60 -16.92
C THR A 129 8.06 16.91 -17.13
N TRP A 130 8.89 15.95 -17.53
CA TRP A 130 10.31 16.14 -17.91
C TRP A 130 10.55 16.92 -19.22
N GLU A 131 9.51 17.25 -20.01
CA GLU A 131 9.63 18.18 -21.14
C GLU A 131 9.53 19.66 -20.68
N ASN A 132 9.52 19.90 -19.36
CA ASN A 132 9.39 21.19 -18.67
C ASN A 132 10.34 21.28 -17.44
N ASP A 133 10.34 22.43 -16.74
CA ASP A 133 10.94 22.56 -15.40
C ASP A 133 10.26 21.60 -14.42
N VAL A 134 11.01 20.60 -13.95
CA VAL A 134 10.48 19.54 -13.09
C VAL A 134 11.43 19.16 -11.98
N PHE A 135 10.85 18.89 -10.81
CA PHE A 135 11.52 18.26 -9.69
C PHE A 135 11.07 16.80 -9.62
N GLU A 136 12.03 15.88 -9.61
CA GLU A 136 11.79 14.44 -9.66
C GLU A 136 12.32 13.75 -8.41
N LEU A 137 11.58 12.75 -7.93
CA LEU A 137 11.94 11.92 -6.78
C LEU A 137 11.92 10.44 -7.17
N PHE A 138 13.04 9.76 -6.99
CA PHE A 138 13.17 8.34 -7.24
C PHE A 138 13.44 7.58 -5.95
N PHE A 139 12.67 6.52 -5.69
CA PHE A 139 12.83 5.66 -4.50
C PHE A 139 12.86 4.19 -4.88
N LYS A 140 13.78 3.41 -4.30
CA LYS A 140 13.97 1.96 -4.56
C LYS A 140 13.81 1.12 -3.27
N PRO A 141 12.65 1.17 -2.56
CA PRO A 141 12.56 0.83 -1.13
C PRO A 141 13.14 -0.53 -0.72
N ALA A 142 12.65 -1.60 -1.31
CA ALA A 142 13.09 -2.96 -1.00
C ALA A 142 14.35 -3.31 -1.79
N ASP A 143 15.48 -3.48 -1.10
CA ASP A 143 16.74 -3.96 -1.70
C ASP A 143 16.55 -5.32 -2.43
N ASP A 144 15.65 -6.19 -1.94
CA ASP A 144 15.33 -7.53 -2.48
C ASP A 144 14.31 -7.55 -3.64
N LYS A 145 13.59 -6.45 -3.89
CA LYS A 145 12.63 -6.34 -5.01
C LYS A 145 13.22 -5.45 -6.12
N PRO A 146 13.09 -5.81 -7.41
CA PRO A 146 13.75 -5.07 -8.49
C PRO A 146 13.04 -3.76 -8.89
N GLY A 147 11.81 -3.54 -8.43
CA GLY A 147 10.98 -2.39 -8.78
C GLY A 147 11.23 -1.15 -7.93
N TYR A 148 10.89 0.01 -8.47
CA TYR A 148 11.13 1.32 -7.88
C TYR A 148 10.02 2.31 -8.27
N TYR A 149 10.03 3.46 -7.63
CA TYR A 149 9.09 4.56 -7.81
C TYR A 149 9.77 5.75 -8.45
N GLU A 150 9.00 6.48 -9.22
CA GLU A 150 9.33 7.75 -9.83
C GLU A 150 8.13 8.68 -9.65
N LEU A 151 8.38 9.87 -9.11
CA LEU A 151 7.39 10.91 -8.85
C LEU A 151 7.95 12.20 -9.44
N GLN A 152 7.13 12.97 -10.13
CA GLN A 152 7.52 14.24 -10.74
C GLN A 152 6.48 15.31 -10.45
N VAL A 153 6.93 16.53 -10.13
CA VAL A 153 6.06 17.72 -10.07
C VAL A 153 6.72 18.86 -10.81
N ASN A 154 6.03 19.43 -11.81
CA ASN A 154 6.56 20.53 -12.62
C ASN A 154 6.20 21.93 -12.07
N ALA A 155 6.80 22.98 -12.62
CA ALA A 155 6.53 24.37 -12.22
C ALA A 155 5.07 24.84 -12.48
N ALA A 156 4.25 24.08 -13.22
CA ALA A 156 2.82 24.33 -13.33
C ALA A 156 2.04 23.91 -12.06
N GLY A 157 2.57 22.92 -11.32
CA GLY A 157 1.86 22.17 -10.28
C GLY A 157 1.32 20.82 -10.78
N THR A 158 1.76 20.36 -11.97
CA THR A 158 1.30 19.12 -12.58
C THR A 158 2.18 17.95 -12.13
N VAL A 159 1.50 16.86 -11.75
CA VAL A 159 2.08 15.62 -11.23
C VAL A 159 2.13 14.55 -12.31
N MET A 160 3.22 13.79 -12.36
CA MET A 160 3.24 12.42 -12.91
C MET A 160 3.81 11.49 -11.83
N ASP A 161 3.24 10.30 -11.67
CA ASP A 161 3.73 9.28 -10.75
C ASP A 161 3.69 7.89 -11.39
N MET A 162 4.60 6.99 -10.96
CA MET A 162 4.58 5.60 -11.40
C MET A 162 5.36 4.64 -10.50
N PHE A 163 5.05 3.35 -10.67
CA PHE A 163 5.88 2.24 -10.21
C PHE A 163 6.47 1.48 -11.41
N ILE A 164 7.79 1.48 -11.54
CA ILE A 164 8.51 0.76 -12.59
C ILE A 164 8.93 -0.62 -12.05
N PRO A 165 8.41 -1.75 -12.60
CA PRO A 165 8.61 -3.08 -12.01
C PRO A 165 10.06 -3.59 -11.99
N ARG A 166 10.92 -3.09 -12.89
CA ARG A 166 12.38 -3.23 -12.85
C ARG A 166 13.05 -2.27 -13.82
N ARG A 167 14.32 -1.92 -13.57
CA ARG A 167 15.13 -1.16 -14.54
C ARG A 167 15.16 -1.89 -15.89
N GLY A 168 15.00 -1.13 -16.98
CA GLY A 168 14.96 -1.67 -18.34
C GLY A 168 13.81 -2.65 -18.62
N SER A 169 12.63 -2.49 -17.99
CA SER A 169 11.42 -3.25 -18.37
C SER A 169 10.76 -2.73 -19.65
N GLY A 170 10.95 -1.44 -19.98
CA GLY A 170 10.31 -0.78 -21.11
C GLY A 170 8.81 -0.52 -20.90
N GLY A 171 8.15 0.10 -21.88
CA GLY A 171 6.70 0.33 -21.81
C GLY A 171 6.26 1.40 -20.81
N PHE A 172 7.09 2.42 -20.58
CA PHE A 172 6.91 3.53 -19.64
C PHE A 172 5.46 4.08 -19.55
N ASN A 173 4.83 4.38 -20.68
CA ASN A 173 3.43 4.85 -20.79
C ASN A 173 2.38 3.91 -20.16
N ARG A 174 2.71 2.64 -19.84
CA ARG A 174 1.85 1.70 -19.12
C ARG A 174 1.93 1.86 -17.60
N TYR A 175 3.07 2.32 -17.08
CA TYR A 175 3.32 2.41 -15.63
C TYR A 175 2.82 3.72 -15.03
N ILE A 176 2.88 4.78 -15.82
CA ILE A 176 2.22 6.07 -15.57
C ILE A 176 0.71 5.82 -15.34
N ALA A 177 0.04 5.27 -16.36
CA ALA A 177 -1.41 5.01 -16.35
C ALA A 177 -1.90 3.86 -15.43
N ASP A 178 -1.21 3.59 -14.31
CA ASP A 178 -1.67 2.67 -13.25
C ASP A 178 -2.74 3.35 -12.37
N GLY A 179 -2.64 4.67 -12.15
CA GLY A 179 -3.68 5.49 -11.51
C GLY A 179 -4.06 5.09 -10.08
N ARG A 180 -3.07 4.62 -9.29
CA ARG A 180 -3.26 4.14 -7.91
C ARG A 180 -2.54 4.97 -6.84
N PHE A 181 -1.95 6.09 -7.24
CA PHE A 181 -1.21 6.97 -6.35
C PHE A 181 -2.11 8.06 -5.80
N HIS A 182 -1.77 8.53 -4.60
CA HIS A 182 -2.51 9.52 -3.82
C HIS A 182 -1.56 10.63 -3.34
N ILE A 183 -0.61 11.00 -4.20
CA ILE A 183 0.31 12.11 -3.96
C ILE A 183 -0.46 13.44 -3.95
N GLU A 184 -0.24 14.22 -2.91
CA GLU A 184 -0.72 15.59 -2.79
C GLU A 184 0.48 16.54 -2.90
N SER A 185 0.40 17.58 -3.73
CA SER A 185 1.46 18.57 -3.85
C SER A 185 0.93 19.98 -4.13
N GLN A 186 1.62 20.99 -3.61
CA GLN A 186 1.35 22.40 -3.88
C GLN A 186 2.63 23.11 -4.32
N VAL A 187 2.51 23.92 -5.39
CA VAL A 187 3.60 24.73 -5.95
C VAL A 187 3.39 26.21 -5.65
N VAL A 188 4.47 26.89 -5.25
CA VAL A 188 4.56 28.36 -5.12
C VAL A 188 5.58 28.86 -6.15
N ARG A 189 5.23 29.90 -6.90
CA ARG A 189 6.07 30.52 -7.94
C ARG A 189 6.47 31.93 -7.54
N ARG A 190 7.73 32.28 -7.76
CA ARG A 190 8.29 33.63 -7.64
C ARG A 190 8.62 34.15 -9.05
N GLY A 191 7.61 34.12 -9.94
CA GLY A 191 7.81 34.34 -11.36
C GLY A 191 6.57 34.16 -12.23
N THR A 192 6.75 34.26 -13.56
CA THR A 192 5.67 34.28 -14.57
C THR A 192 5.79 33.11 -15.55
N LEU A 193 5.06 32.03 -15.27
CA LEU A 193 5.14 30.78 -16.05
C LEU A 193 4.96 31.00 -17.57
N ASN A 194 5.84 30.36 -18.35
CA ASN A 194 5.94 30.36 -19.81
C ASN A 194 6.26 31.71 -20.45
N ARG A 195 6.98 32.61 -19.73
CA ARG A 195 7.27 33.97 -20.18
C ARG A 195 8.75 34.33 -20.26
N TRP A 196 9.50 33.61 -21.10
CA TRP A 196 10.94 33.76 -21.34
C TRP A 196 11.50 35.18 -21.66
N GLN A 197 10.66 36.22 -21.81
CA GLN A 197 11.12 37.61 -22.02
C GLN A 197 11.18 38.48 -20.75
N ASP A 198 10.69 38.02 -19.60
CA ASP A 198 10.94 38.69 -18.33
C ASP A 198 12.03 37.96 -17.52
N LYS A 199 11.94 37.97 -16.20
CA LYS A 199 12.91 37.32 -15.33
C LYS A 199 12.28 36.96 -14.00
N ASP A 200 12.43 35.70 -13.63
CA ASP A 200 11.91 35.11 -12.41
C ASP A 200 12.98 34.99 -11.29
N GLU A 201 12.52 34.55 -10.12
CA GLU A 201 13.33 34.19 -8.95
C GLU A 201 13.15 32.70 -8.56
N GLY A 202 12.51 31.91 -9.42
CA GLY A 202 12.26 30.49 -9.25
C GLY A 202 10.96 30.09 -8.55
N TRP A 203 10.95 28.90 -7.98
CA TRP A 203 9.75 28.25 -7.45
C TRP A 203 10.06 27.39 -6.22
N SER A 204 9.01 26.84 -5.61
CA SER A 204 9.09 25.75 -4.65
C SER A 204 7.92 24.79 -4.83
N VAL A 205 8.16 23.52 -4.53
CA VAL A 205 7.14 22.48 -4.41
C VAL A 205 7.20 21.87 -3.03
N GLU A 206 6.04 21.61 -2.46
CA GLU A 206 5.84 20.80 -1.28
C GLU A 206 4.86 19.67 -1.61
N GLY A 207 5.02 18.50 -1.01
CA GLY A 207 4.05 17.42 -1.16
C GLY A 207 4.20 16.27 -0.18
N ARG A 208 3.23 15.35 -0.24
CA ARG A 208 3.19 14.12 0.55
C ARG A 208 2.62 12.97 -0.24
N MET A 209 3.02 11.75 0.11
CA MET A 209 2.59 10.51 -0.51
C MET A 209 2.34 9.46 0.58
N PRO A 210 1.15 8.85 0.65
CA PRO A 210 0.83 7.90 1.72
C PRO A 210 1.54 6.55 1.54
N TRP A 211 1.80 5.86 2.64
CA TRP A 211 2.47 4.55 2.63
C TRP A 211 1.69 3.44 1.92
N THR A 212 0.39 3.64 1.70
CA THR A 212 -0.47 2.80 0.86
C THR A 212 0.13 2.60 -0.53
N ASP A 213 0.77 3.62 -1.09
CA ASP A 213 1.24 3.61 -2.47
C ASP A 213 2.56 2.83 -2.61
N PHE A 214 3.34 2.75 -1.52
CA PHE A 214 4.59 1.99 -1.41
C PHE A 214 4.38 0.47 -1.21
N TYR A 215 3.13 -0.02 -1.17
CA TYR A 215 2.77 -1.41 -0.85
C TYR A 215 3.54 -2.46 -1.68
N ARG A 216 3.72 -2.22 -2.99
CA ARG A 216 4.38 -3.15 -3.92
C ARG A 216 5.80 -3.52 -3.46
N THR A 217 6.50 -2.58 -2.82
CA THR A 217 7.83 -2.80 -2.24
C THR A 217 7.85 -3.11 -0.75
N GLY A 218 6.70 -3.14 -0.07
CA GLY A 218 6.60 -3.46 1.36
C GLY A 218 6.00 -2.36 2.25
N GLY A 219 5.56 -1.23 1.67
CA GLY A 219 4.90 -0.15 2.39
C GLY A 219 5.87 0.82 3.08
N ARG A 220 5.53 1.19 4.32
CA ARG A 220 6.26 2.16 5.15
C ARG A 220 7.65 1.62 5.57
N PRO A 221 8.69 2.46 5.67
CA PRO A 221 9.98 2.04 6.19
C PRO A 221 9.93 1.74 7.70
N ALA A 222 10.79 0.82 8.13
CA ALA A 222 11.16 0.67 9.53
C ALA A 222 12.06 1.84 9.99
N VAL A 223 12.14 2.05 11.31
CA VAL A 223 13.09 3.01 11.88
C VAL A 223 14.52 2.52 11.67
N ASP A 224 15.41 3.43 11.28
CA ASP A 224 16.80 3.18 10.86
C ASP A 224 16.96 2.36 9.56
N GLU A 225 15.87 2.02 8.87
CA GLU A 225 15.91 1.52 7.49
C GLU A 225 16.49 2.59 6.56
N ALA A 226 17.15 2.18 5.47
CA ALA A 226 17.66 3.10 4.46
C ALA A 226 17.33 2.61 3.06
N TRP A 227 16.81 3.49 2.20
CA TRP A 227 16.46 3.18 0.80
C TRP A 227 17.48 3.80 -0.17
N PRO A 228 17.81 3.17 -1.32
CA PRO A 228 18.40 3.90 -2.43
C PRO A 228 17.40 4.94 -2.95
N PHE A 229 17.85 6.18 -3.14
CA PHE A 229 17.05 7.26 -3.71
C PHE A 229 17.88 8.24 -4.55
N ALA A 230 17.18 9.02 -5.37
CA ALA A 230 17.70 10.23 -6.00
C ALA A 230 16.65 11.34 -5.97
N LEU A 231 17.10 12.57 -5.81
CA LEU A 231 16.32 13.78 -6.12
C LEU A 231 16.98 14.43 -7.34
N CYS A 232 16.19 14.78 -8.34
CA CYS A 232 16.65 15.27 -9.62
C CYS A 232 15.89 16.52 -10.05
N ARG A 233 16.49 17.31 -10.94
CA ARG A 233 15.88 18.49 -11.56
C ARG A 233 16.18 18.51 -13.05
N TYR A 234 15.17 18.87 -13.83
CA TYR A 234 15.33 19.45 -15.16
C TYR A 234 15.16 20.97 -15.02
N ASP A 235 16.12 21.72 -15.55
CA ASP A 235 16.18 23.19 -15.50
C ASP A 235 16.17 23.71 -16.95
N TYR A 236 15.06 24.29 -17.42
CA TYR A 236 14.90 24.77 -18.79
C TYR A 236 15.02 26.30 -18.84
N SER A 237 16.15 26.82 -19.35
CA SER A 237 16.35 28.26 -19.50
C SER A 237 16.87 28.66 -20.89
N VAL A 238 16.45 29.83 -21.37
CA VAL A 238 17.00 30.48 -22.58
C VAL A 238 18.49 30.85 -22.44
N ALA A 239 19.07 30.72 -21.24
CA ALA A 239 20.49 30.92 -21.00
C ALA A 239 21.39 29.79 -21.52
N PHE A 240 20.85 28.63 -21.91
CA PHE A 240 21.61 27.49 -22.42
C PHE A 240 20.81 26.59 -23.39
N GLU A 241 21.44 25.57 -23.98
CA GLU A 241 20.84 24.72 -25.02
C GLU A 241 20.35 23.38 -24.44
N GLY A 242 19.03 23.18 -24.46
CA GLY A 242 18.36 22.05 -23.79
C GLY A 242 18.27 22.23 -22.27
N PRO A 243 17.65 21.29 -21.54
CA PRO A 243 17.60 21.37 -20.08
C PRO A 243 18.97 21.09 -19.44
N GLU A 244 19.32 21.84 -18.39
CA GLU A 244 20.37 21.42 -17.49
C GLU A 244 19.81 20.42 -16.49
N LEU A 245 20.23 19.17 -16.63
CA LEU A 245 19.87 18.09 -15.70
C LEU A 245 20.79 18.16 -14.48
N SER A 246 20.26 17.95 -13.27
CA SER A 246 21.08 17.84 -12.06
C SER A 246 20.47 16.92 -11.01
N THR A 247 21.31 16.43 -10.08
CA THR A 247 20.89 15.46 -9.05
C THR A 247 21.71 15.55 -7.77
N CYS A 248 21.14 15.12 -6.65
CA CYS A 248 21.82 14.94 -5.37
C CYS A 248 22.50 13.57 -5.18
N ALA A 249 22.31 12.63 -6.13
CA ALA A 249 22.81 11.26 -6.05
C ALA A 249 24.14 11.06 -6.82
N PRO A 250 24.97 10.06 -6.45
CA PRO A 250 26.29 9.85 -7.06
C PRO A 250 26.32 9.65 -8.58
N LEU A 251 25.36 8.95 -9.19
CA LEU A 251 25.01 8.89 -10.63
C LEU A 251 26.13 9.15 -11.68
N GLY A 252 27.31 8.57 -11.47
CA GLY A 252 28.54 8.92 -12.18
C GLY A 252 29.29 7.74 -12.82
N SER A 253 28.80 6.51 -12.69
CA SER A 253 29.35 5.34 -13.41
C SER A 253 29.16 5.44 -14.92
N LEU A 254 28.08 6.11 -15.36
CA LEU A 254 27.77 6.40 -16.75
C LEU A 254 28.34 7.76 -17.21
N LYS A 255 28.48 7.90 -18.53
CA LYS A 255 28.94 9.11 -19.23
C LYS A 255 27.81 9.90 -19.88
N HIS A 256 26.60 9.72 -19.37
CA HIS A 256 25.38 10.43 -19.76
C HIS A 256 24.43 10.41 -18.55
N ALA A 257 23.48 11.34 -18.51
CA ALA A 257 22.41 11.30 -17.52
C ALA A 257 21.50 10.08 -17.76
N ASP A 258 21.29 9.30 -16.70
CA ASP A 258 20.32 8.21 -16.61
C ASP A 258 19.81 8.22 -15.17
N PHE A 259 18.76 8.99 -14.89
CA PHE A 259 18.20 9.11 -13.55
C PHE A 259 17.55 7.81 -13.06
N HIS A 260 17.36 6.80 -13.91
CA HIS A 260 16.86 5.49 -13.51
C HIS A 260 17.96 4.51 -13.04
N HIS A 261 19.23 4.92 -13.01
CA HIS A 261 20.37 4.06 -12.63
C HIS A 261 20.47 3.85 -11.10
N TYR A 262 19.51 3.11 -10.53
CA TYR A 262 19.36 2.97 -9.07
C TYR A 262 20.54 2.32 -8.32
N GLU A 263 21.48 1.71 -9.03
CA GLU A 263 22.72 1.15 -8.45
C GLU A 263 23.72 2.25 -8.03
N ASP A 264 23.59 3.46 -8.58
CA ASP A 264 24.41 4.64 -8.27
C ASP A 264 23.66 5.68 -7.39
N TYR A 265 22.51 5.32 -6.81
CA TYR A 265 21.72 6.19 -5.94
C TYR A 265 22.39 6.48 -4.58
N ALA A 266 22.01 7.59 -3.96
CA ALA A 266 22.34 7.86 -2.55
C ALA A 266 21.49 6.97 -1.63
N ARG A 267 21.84 6.86 -0.34
CA ARG A 267 20.96 6.23 0.67
C ARG A 267 20.18 7.29 1.44
N LEU A 268 18.87 7.08 1.60
CA LEU A 268 17.98 7.86 2.45
C LEU A 268 17.63 7.05 3.69
N LYS A 269 18.11 7.47 4.86
CA LYS A 269 17.89 6.77 6.13
C LYS A 269 16.69 7.35 6.88
N PHE A 270 15.77 6.50 7.31
CA PHE A 270 14.53 6.87 7.99
C PHE A 270 14.73 6.99 9.50
N ILE A 271 15.10 8.20 9.93
CA ILE A 271 15.32 8.54 11.34
C ILE A 271 13.97 8.67 12.03
N GLY A 272 13.65 7.72 12.91
CA GLY A 272 12.41 7.69 13.68
C GLY A 272 12.32 8.81 14.74
N PRO A 273 11.18 8.89 15.46
CA PRO A 273 10.99 9.91 16.47
C PRO A 273 12.03 9.78 17.60
N GLN A 274 12.73 10.87 17.91
CA GLN A 274 13.72 10.89 18.97
C GLN A 274 13.06 10.56 20.32
N LYS A 275 13.49 9.46 20.94
CA LYS A 275 13.18 9.17 22.35
C LYS A 275 13.91 10.19 23.22
N ASP A 276 13.18 10.96 24.02
CA ASP A 276 13.75 12.05 24.83
C ASP A 276 14.88 11.53 25.75
N ALA A 277 16.14 11.85 25.40
CA ALA A 277 17.33 11.19 25.96
C ALA A 277 17.54 11.41 27.47
N ASP A 278 16.95 12.46 28.03
CA ASP A 278 17.05 12.85 29.44
C ASP A 278 16.36 11.87 30.41
N ALA A 279 15.46 11.02 29.92
CA ALA A 279 14.82 9.97 30.73
C ALA A 279 15.85 9.03 31.40
N SER A 280 17.06 8.91 30.83
CA SER A 280 18.15 8.06 31.33
C SER A 280 18.94 8.64 32.52
N LYS A 281 18.77 9.93 32.86
CA LYS A 281 19.57 10.62 33.90
C LYS A 281 18.78 11.06 35.14
N ALA A 282 17.46 10.88 35.14
CA ALA A 282 16.56 11.46 36.15
C ALA A 282 16.53 10.74 37.52
N ASN A 283 17.39 9.74 37.76
CA ASN A 283 17.25 8.83 38.91
C ASN A 283 18.08 9.20 40.16
N SER A 284 18.47 10.48 40.30
CA SER A 284 19.12 11.01 41.52
C SER A 284 18.89 12.52 41.71
N GLY A 285 17.67 12.91 42.07
CA GLY A 285 17.32 14.31 42.36
C GLY A 285 15.82 14.56 42.29
N GLU A 286 15.32 15.46 43.13
CA GLU A 286 13.90 15.76 43.37
C GLU A 286 13.01 15.82 42.12
N ALA A 287 11.83 15.20 42.22
CA ALA A 287 10.91 15.00 41.10
C ALA A 287 10.38 16.32 40.50
N LYS A 288 10.96 16.72 39.36
CA LYS A 288 10.33 17.64 38.40
C LYS A 288 9.59 16.83 37.35
N THR A 289 8.32 17.16 37.13
CA THR A 289 7.41 16.45 36.23
C THR A 289 7.75 16.70 34.76
N VAL A 290 8.60 15.84 34.21
CA VAL A 290 8.76 15.70 32.74
C VAL A 290 7.45 15.18 32.17
N LYS A 291 6.82 15.94 31.26
CA LYS A 291 5.71 15.42 30.45
C LYS A 291 6.28 14.47 29.40
N SER A 292 5.92 13.20 29.48
CA SER A 292 6.13 12.24 28.39
C SER A 292 5.41 12.70 27.12
N ARG A 293 6.12 12.75 25.98
CA ARG A 293 5.47 12.74 24.67
C ARG A 293 4.73 11.41 24.51
N GLY A 294 3.40 11.46 24.54
CA GLY A 294 2.55 10.30 24.37
C GLY A 294 2.37 9.94 22.90
N TYR A 295 2.26 8.65 22.62
CA TYR A 295 1.65 8.14 21.39
C TYR A 295 0.11 8.21 21.50
N GLY A 296 -0.58 8.38 20.38
CA GLY A 296 -2.02 8.65 20.31
C GLY A 296 -2.32 10.13 20.00
N ILE A 297 -3.61 10.47 19.88
CA ILE A 297 -4.08 11.82 19.58
C ILE A 297 -3.46 12.88 20.51
N GLU A 298 -2.81 13.89 19.93
CA GLU A 298 -2.04 14.96 20.63
C GLU A 298 -2.78 15.58 21.83
N ARG A 299 -4.12 15.61 21.72
CA ARG A 299 -5.03 16.02 22.77
C ARG A 299 -6.15 14.99 22.92
N PHE A 300 -5.88 13.91 23.66
CA PHE A 300 -6.95 13.17 24.33
C PHE A 300 -7.72 14.14 25.24
N THR A 301 -8.80 14.71 24.70
CA THR A 301 -9.78 15.48 25.48
C THR A 301 -10.66 14.44 26.18
N PRO A 302 -10.54 14.24 27.50
CA PRO A 302 -11.34 13.22 28.16
C PRO A 302 -12.81 13.64 28.05
N LEU A 303 -13.72 12.68 27.82
CA LEU A 303 -15.16 12.90 27.96
C LEU A 303 -15.52 12.99 29.46
N THR A 304 -15.04 14.06 30.11
CA THR A 304 -15.37 14.42 31.50
C THR A 304 -16.85 14.79 31.62
N THR A 305 -17.40 15.40 30.57
CA THR A 305 -18.82 15.37 30.28
C THR A 305 -19.10 14.19 29.35
N SER A 306 -19.91 13.24 29.83
CA SER A 306 -20.48 12.24 28.94
C SER A 306 -21.33 12.92 27.88
N ARG A 307 -21.07 12.64 26.60
CA ARG A 307 -21.96 12.99 25.49
C ARG A 307 -23.02 11.91 25.21
N VAL A 308 -23.12 10.89 26.06
CA VAL A 308 -24.23 9.92 26.02
C VAL A 308 -25.51 10.66 26.41
N VAL A 309 -26.28 11.07 25.41
CA VAL A 309 -27.62 11.63 25.58
C VAL A 309 -28.55 10.47 25.97
N GLY A 310 -28.67 10.22 27.27
CA GLY A 310 -29.68 9.30 27.79
C GLY A 310 -31.08 9.76 27.35
N SER A 311 -31.96 8.80 27.08
CA SER A 311 -33.30 9.07 26.53
C SER A 311 -34.11 10.10 27.34
N PRO A 312 -34.97 10.92 26.69
CA PRO A 312 -35.40 10.79 25.29
C PRO A 312 -34.41 11.38 24.27
N GLU A 313 -34.00 10.55 23.31
CA GLU A 313 -33.25 11.00 22.14
C GLU A 313 -34.15 11.80 21.17
N PRO A 314 -33.60 12.73 20.37
CA PRO A 314 -34.26 13.16 19.14
C PRO A 314 -34.45 11.94 18.21
N PRO A 315 -35.45 11.94 17.30
CA PRO A 315 -35.61 10.85 16.34
C PRO A 315 -34.31 10.66 15.52
N PRO A 316 -33.82 9.42 15.33
CA PRO A 316 -32.59 9.18 14.61
C PRO A 316 -32.57 9.86 13.23
N PRO A 317 -31.42 10.38 12.77
CA PRO A 317 -31.31 11.13 11.50
C PRO A 317 -31.64 10.28 10.26
N TYR A 318 -31.68 8.95 10.42
CA TYR A 318 -32.04 7.99 9.38
C TYR A 318 -33.18 7.10 9.85
N LYS A 319 -34.09 6.75 8.94
CA LYS A 319 -35.22 5.87 9.21
C LYS A 319 -34.99 4.53 8.52
N ALA A 320 -35.03 3.44 9.29
CA ALA A 320 -34.86 2.10 8.73
C ALA A 320 -36.10 1.66 7.95
N GLU A 321 -35.90 1.22 6.70
CA GLU A 321 -36.97 0.72 5.83
C GLU A 321 -36.68 -0.71 5.36
N ARG A 322 -37.73 -1.53 5.17
CA ARG A 322 -37.61 -2.92 4.72
C ARG A 322 -37.35 -2.97 3.21
N ALA A 323 -36.09 -2.76 2.81
CA ALA A 323 -35.67 -2.76 1.41
C ALA A 323 -36.06 -4.05 0.64
N PHE A 324 -35.87 -5.22 1.26
CA PHE A 324 -36.01 -6.52 0.59
C PHE A 324 -37.14 -7.37 1.21
N PRO A 325 -38.43 -7.01 1.03
CA PRO A 325 -39.53 -7.64 1.75
C PRO A 325 -39.76 -9.12 1.41
N GLN A 326 -39.37 -9.56 0.21
CA GLN A 326 -39.56 -10.93 -0.28
C GLN A 326 -38.35 -11.86 0.01
N LEU A 327 -37.21 -11.30 0.42
CA LEU A 327 -35.97 -12.05 0.64
C LEU A 327 -36.09 -12.91 1.92
N LYS A 328 -35.83 -14.21 1.79
CA LYS A 328 -35.92 -15.18 2.90
C LYS A 328 -34.54 -15.70 3.28
N LEU A 329 -33.92 -15.04 4.25
CA LEU A 329 -32.67 -15.49 4.90
C LEU A 329 -32.98 -16.09 6.27
N SER A 330 -32.22 -17.11 6.68
CA SER A 330 -32.28 -17.72 8.00
C SER A 330 -31.13 -17.21 8.84
N TRP A 331 -31.40 -16.51 9.96
CA TRP A 331 -30.38 -15.94 10.84
C TRP A 331 -29.24 -15.22 10.09
N PRO A 332 -29.53 -14.17 9.30
CA PRO A 332 -28.52 -13.44 8.53
C PRO A 332 -27.49 -12.76 9.44
N ILE A 333 -26.21 -12.90 9.11
CA ILE A 333 -25.06 -12.44 9.89
C ILE A 333 -24.31 -11.31 9.19
N PHE A 334 -24.26 -11.37 7.85
CA PHE A 334 -23.47 -10.45 7.04
C PHE A 334 -24.09 -10.30 5.64
N ALA A 335 -23.91 -9.14 5.02
CA ALA A 335 -24.31 -8.85 3.65
C ALA A 335 -23.30 -7.89 3.01
N THR A 336 -22.95 -8.10 1.74
CA THR A 336 -22.04 -7.22 0.99
C THR A 336 -22.27 -7.33 -0.52
N ALA A 337 -22.04 -6.24 -1.26
CA ALA A 337 -22.18 -6.22 -2.71
C ALA A 337 -20.97 -6.92 -3.37
N GLU A 338 -21.22 -7.70 -4.43
CA GLU A 338 -20.18 -8.34 -5.23
C GLU A 338 -19.51 -7.28 -6.15
N PRO A 339 -18.19 -7.06 -6.08
CA PRO A 339 -17.51 -6.03 -6.87
C PRO A 339 -17.69 -6.23 -8.38
N GLY A 340 -18.03 -5.15 -9.08
CA GLY A 340 -18.21 -5.14 -10.53
C GLY A 340 -19.51 -5.76 -11.05
N SER A 341 -20.44 -6.18 -10.17
CA SER A 341 -21.71 -6.78 -10.59
C SER A 341 -22.92 -6.19 -9.85
N SER A 342 -24.12 -6.54 -10.30
CA SER A 342 -25.38 -6.25 -9.60
C SER A 342 -25.82 -7.40 -8.71
N ARG A 343 -24.91 -8.06 -7.98
CA ARG A 343 -25.22 -9.17 -7.07
C ARG A 343 -24.94 -8.78 -5.62
N LEU A 344 -25.78 -9.24 -4.69
CA LEU A 344 -25.62 -9.05 -3.25
C LEU A 344 -25.36 -10.42 -2.61
N MET A 345 -24.24 -10.56 -1.90
CA MET A 345 -23.87 -11.77 -1.16
C MET A 345 -24.25 -11.67 0.31
N PHE A 346 -24.50 -12.83 0.92
CA PHE A 346 -24.90 -12.99 2.31
C PHE A 346 -24.15 -14.12 3.00
N LEU A 347 -23.98 -13.98 4.32
CA LEU A 347 -23.77 -15.10 5.24
C LEU A 347 -25.03 -15.27 6.09
N ASP A 348 -25.60 -16.47 6.09
CA ASP A 348 -26.78 -16.82 6.89
C ASP A 348 -26.61 -18.21 7.53
N GLN A 349 -27.38 -18.51 8.60
CA GLN A 349 -27.23 -19.73 9.41
C GLN A 349 -28.51 -20.55 9.49
N THR A 350 -28.36 -21.87 9.48
CA THR A 350 -29.47 -22.83 9.68
C THR A 350 -30.22 -22.62 11.00
N ARG A 351 -29.51 -22.18 12.04
CA ARG A 351 -30.01 -21.73 13.35
C ARG A 351 -28.95 -20.84 13.99
N SER A 352 -29.29 -20.11 15.06
CA SER A 352 -28.28 -19.42 15.88
C SER A 352 -27.14 -20.38 16.26
N SER A 353 -25.90 -19.96 15.96
CA SER A 353 -24.66 -20.73 16.16
C SER A 353 -24.74 -22.15 15.57
N GLY A 354 -25.28 -22.25 14.36
CA GLY A 354 -25.36 -23.48 13.56
C GLY A 354 -24.51 -23.41 12.29
N PRO A 355 -24.49 -24.50 11.49
CA PRO A 355 -23.87 -24.50 10.17
C PRO A 355 -24.36 -23.34 9.31
N SER A 356 -23.41 -22.74 8.59
CA SER A 356 -23.58 -21.48 7.87
C SER A 356 -23.54 -21.69 6.36
N ARG A 357 -24.05 -20.70 5.62
CA ARG A 357 -24.12 -20.70 4.17
C ARG A 357 -23.60 -19.38 3.60
N VAL A 358 -22.82 -19.48 2.53
CA VAL A 358 -22.54 -18.37 1.61
C VAL A 358 -23.58 -18.41 0.50
N ALA A 359 -24.31 -17.32 0.32
CA ALA A 359 -25.40 -17.22 -0.63
C ALA A 359 -25.35 -15.91 -1.43
N ARG A 360 -26.01 -15.85 -2.58
CA ARG A 360 -26.17 -14.62 -3.37
C ARG A 360 -27.59 -14.43 -3.92
N VAL A 361 -27.93 -13.18 -4.23
CA VAL A 361 -29.10 -12.82 -5.04
C VAL A 361 -28.70 -11.78 -6.09
N SER A 362 -29.31 -11.86 -7.27
CA SER A 362 -29.19 -10.80 -8.28
C SER A 362 -30.11 -9.63 -7.95
N MET A 363 -29.59 -8.42 -8.03
CA MET A 363 -30.32 -7.16 -7.90
C MET A 363 -30.82 -6.69 -9.28
N ALA A 364 -31.94 -6.00 -9.30
CA ALA A 364 -32.46 -5.35 -10.50
C ALA A 364 -31.58 -4.15 -10.89
N LYS A 365 -31.57 -3.81 -12.19
CA LYS A 365 -30.73 -2.74 -12.76
C LYS A 365 -31.12 -1.32 -12.32
N ASP A 366 -32.27 -1.15 -11.65
CA ASP A 366 -32.69 0.08 -10.99
C ASP A 366 -32.14 0.21 -9.55
N GLY A 367 -31.34 -0.75 -9.08
CA GLY A 367 -30.62 -0.74 -7.81
C GLY A 367 -31.48 -0.97 -6.56
N GLY A 368 -32.80 -0.81 -6.65
CA GLY A 368 -33.67 -0.76 -5.47
C GLY A 368 -34.17 -2.11 -4.95
N LYS A 369 -34.17 -3.18 -5.75
CA LYS A 369 -34.87 -4.45 -5.43
C LYS A 369 -34.09 -5.69 -5.91
N PRO A 370 -34.23 -6.84 -5.24
CA PRO A 370 -33.81 -8.13 -5.80
C PRO A 370 -34.61 -8.45 -7.07
N ALA A 371 -33.94 -9.01 -8.07
CA ALA A 371 -34.56 -9.48 -9.32
C ALA A 371 -35.39 -10.76 -9.10
N THR A 372 -35.06 -11.54 -8.06
CA THR A 372 -35.73 -12.78 -7.64
C THR A 372 -35.99 -12.75 -6.13
N ALA A 373 -37.00 -13.49 -5.66
CA ALA A 373 -37.12 -13.83 -4.23
C ALA A 373 -36.18 -15.00 -3.86
N ASP A 374 -35.80 -15.80 -4.86
CA ASP A 374 -34.95 -16.97 -4.73
C ASP A 374 -33.48 -16.58 -4.52
N VAL A 375 -32.87 -17.24 -3.53
CA VAL A 375 -31.50 -17.02 -3.07
C VAL A 375 -30.64 -18.22 -3.48
N GLU A 376 -29.59 -17.97 -4.25
CA GLU A 376 -28.67 -18.99 -4.71
C GLU A 376 -27.71 -19.39 -3.59
N THR A 377 -27.58 -20.70 -3.37
CA THR A 377 -26.66 -21.28 -2.36
C THR A 377 -25.34 -21.63 -3.04
N LEU A 378 -24.26 -20.93 -2.68
CA LEU A 378 -22.93 -21.11 -3.28
C LEU A 378 -22.09 -22.12 -2.50
N LEU A 379 -22.09 -21.98 -1.17
CA LEU A 379 -21.32 -22.82 -0.25
C LEU A 379 -22.11 -23.05 1.03
N GLU A 380 -22.04 -24.26 1.55
CA GLU A 380 -22.50 -24.63 2.89
C GLU A 380 -21.27 -25.09 3.66
N VAL A 381 -21.13 -24.67 4.92
CA VAL A 381 -19.99 -25.00 5.78
C VAL A 381 -20.46 -25.54 7.13
N ASP A 382 -19.80 -26.59 7.62
CA ASP A 382 -19.92 -27.08 9.01
C ASP A 382 -19.16 -26.17 9.98
N ALA A 383 -19.43 -24.86 9.90
CA ALA A 383 -18.76 -23.81 10.65
C ALA A 383 -19.72 -22.64 10.89
N ILE A 384 -19.40 -21.79 11.86
CA ILE A 384 -20.02 -20.47 12.01
C ILE A 384 -19.26 -19.50 11.11
N ALA A 385 -19.94 -18.91 10.13
CA ALA A 385 -19.37 -17.86 9.28
C ALA A 385 -19.79 -16.48 9.80
N TYR A 386 -18.82 -15.60 10.04
CA TYR A 386 -19.05 -14.28 10.63
C TYR A 386 -18.84 -13.12 9.67
N SER A 387 -17.95 -13.23 8.68
CA SER A 387 -17.57 -12.12 7.80
C SER A 387 -17.08 -12.64 6.44
N LEU A 388 -17.22 -11.82 5.39
CA LEU A 388 -16.79 -12.12 4.03
C LEU A 388 -16.17 -10.86 3.41
N ALA A 389 -14.98 -11.00 2.81
CA ALA A 389 -14.33 -9.94 2.04
C ALA A 389 -13.96 -10.44 0.65
N PHE A 390 -14.10 -9.59 -0.37
CA PHE A 390 -13.57 -9.85 -1.70
C PHE A 390 -12.16 -9.29 -1.82
N HIS A 391 -11.32 -9.91 -2.66
CA HIS A 391 -10.01 -9.35 -2.97
C HIS A 391 -10.13 -7.99 -3.69
N PRO A 392 -9.19 -7.05 -3.50
CA PRO A 392 -9.15 -5.82 -4.29
C PRO A 392 -9.16 -6.08 -5.81
N GLN A 393 -8.49 -7.16 -6.25
CA GLN A 393 -8.48 -7.63 -7.65
C GLN A 393 -9.51 -8.74 -7.95
N PHE A 394 -10.66 -8.79 -7.25
CA PHE A 394 -11.69 -9.83 -7.46
C PHE A 394 -12.20 -9.94 -8.91
N ALA A 395 -12.19 -8.84 -9.68
CA ALA A 395 -12.53 -8.86 -11.10
C ALA A 395 -11.56 -9.74 -11.93
N GLU A 396 -10.28 -9.78 -11.54
CA GLU A 396 -9.21 -10.53 -12.21
C GLU A 396 -9.09 -11.95 -11.65
N ASN A 397 -9.00 -12.11 -10.32
CA ASN A 397 -8.65 -13.38 -9.68
C ASN A 397 -9.84 -14.18 -9.11
N GLY A 398 -11.01 -13.54 -8.94
CA GLY A 398 -12.21 -14.19 -8.39
C GLY A 398 -12.10 -14.62 -6.92
N TYR A 399 -11.11 -14.14 -6.17
CA TYR A 399 -10.88 -14.55 -4.78
C TYR A 399 -11.80 -13.82 -3.80
N LEU A 400 -12.46 -14.59 -2.94
CA LEU A 400 -13.08 -14.12 -1.70
C LEU A 400 -12.45 -14.83 -0.50
N TYR A 401 -12.61 -14.21 0.66
CA TYR A 401 -12.15 -14.69 1.96
C TYR A 401 -13.37 -14.76 2.88
N VAL A 402 -13.46 -15.82 3.69
CA VAL A 402 -14.55 -16.03 4.64
C VAL A 402 -13.95 -16.26 6.03
N GLY A 403 -14.39 -15.48 7.01
CA GLY A 403 -14.05 -15.65 8.42
C GLY A 403 -14.96 -16.70 9.07
N LEU A 404 -14.36 -17.82 9.47
CA LEU A 404 -15.04 -19.00 9.99
C LEU A 404 -14.57 -19.33 11.42
N ASN A 405 -15.43 -19.96 12.21
CA ASN A 405 -15.05 -20.71 13.40
C ASN A 405 -15.66 -22.12 13.35
N GLY A 406 -14.84 -23.15 13.49
CA GLY A 406 -15.29 -24.54 13.34
C GLY A 406 -14.15 -25.57 13.30
N PRO A 407 -14.44 -26.83 12.93
CA PRO A 407 -15.75 -27.34 12.55
C PRO A 407 -16.76 -27.37 13.72
N LEU A 408 -18.06 -27.50 13.40
CA LEU A 408 -19.15 -27.61 14.38
C LEU A 408 -19.46 -29.06 14.76
N SER A 409 -19.11 -30.02 13.91
CA SER A 409 -19.13 -31.46 14.20
C SER A 409 -18.17 -31.88 15.32
N SER A 410 -17.21 -31.03 15.69
CA SER A 410 -16.32 -31.21 16.85
C SER A 410 -16.46 -30.10 17.90
N LYS A 411 -16.07 -30.43 19.13
CA LYS A 411 -15.71 -29.46 20.18
C LYS A 411 -14.20 -29.38 20.41
N GLU A 412 -13.46 -30.45 20.12
CA GLU A 412 -12.00 -30.50 20.25
C GLU A 412 -11.35 -30.01 18.95
N GLY A 413 -10.30 -29.19 19.05
CA GLY A 413 -9.59 -28.62 17.89
C GLY A 413 -10.42 -27.61 17.08
N ARG A 414 -11.31 -26.86 17.75
CA ARG A 414 -12.12 -25.83 17.10
C ARG A 414 -11.28 -24.56 16.89
N LYS A 415 -11.16 -24.16 15.63
CA LYS A 415 -10.35 -23.02 15.22
C LYS A 415 -11.17 -21.91 14.61
N SER A 416 -10.83 -20.68 14.99
CA SER A 416 -11.08 -19.51 14.16
C SER A 416 -10.08 -19.51 13.01
N GLN A 417 -10.57 -19.28 11.79
CA GLN A 417 -9.77 -19.38 10.57
C GLN A 417 -10.30 -18.47 9.47
N ILE A 418 -9.40 -17.93 8.65
CA ILE A 418 -9.75 -17.23 7.42
C ILE A 418 -9.48 -18.15 6.23
N VAL A 419 -10.51 -18.47 5.45
CA VAL A 419 -10.40 -19.38 4.30
C VAL A 419 -10.69 -18.61 3.01
N ARG A 420 -9.76 -18.69 2.06
CA ARG A 420 -9.92 -18.16 0.71
C ARG A 420 -10.66 -19.19 -0.17
N TYR A 421 -11.60 -18.71 -0.98
CA TYR A 421 -12.27 -19.45 -2.04
C TYR A 421 -12.18 -18.69 -3.37
N THR A 422 -12.36 -19.38 -4.48
CA THR A 422 -12.36 -18.82 -5.83
C THR A 422 -13.75 -18.95 -6.45
N ILE A 423 -14.23 -17.89 -7.11
CA ILE A 423 -15.43 -17.91 -7.94
C ILE A 423 -15.04 -17.78 -9.41
N GLU A 424 -15.59 -18.65 -10.26
CA GLU A 424 -15.40 -18.59 -11.72
C GLU A 424 -15.67 -17.17 -12.27
N ARG A 425 -14.86 -16.71 -13.23
CA ARG A 425 -15.00 -15.37 -13.84
C ARG A 425 -15.95 -15.35 -15.04
N ASP A 426 -16.21 -16.51 -15.65
CA ASP A 426 -17.28 -16.71 -16.63
C ASP A 426 -18.59 -17.15 -15.97
N GLU A 427 -19.72 -16.95 -16.65
CA GLU A 427 -21.04 -17.47 -16.23
C GLU A 427 -21.02 -19.03 -16.21
N PRO A 428 -21.56 -19.69 -15.17
CA PRO A 428 -22.49 -19.16 -14.16
C PRO A 428 -21.82 -18.71 -12.85
N HIS A 429 -20.53 -18.37 -12.87
CA HIS A 429 -19.77 -17.87 -11.72
C HIS A 429 -19.91 -18.74 -10.47
N ARG A 430 -19.55 -20.04 -10.54
CA ARG A 430 -19.66 -20.94 -9.39
C ARG A 430 -18.55 -20.67 -8.38
N LEU A 431 -18.85 -20.84 -7.10
CA LEU A 431 -17.86 -20.93 -6.04
C LEU A 431 -17.26 -22.34 -6.05
N LEU A 432 -15.96 -22.44 -6.30
CA LEU A 432 -15.23 -23.70 -6.38
C LEU A 432 -14.92 -24.19 -4.96
N LYS A 433 -15.72 -25.12 -4.42
CA LYS A 433 -15.57 -25.60 -3.03
C LYS A 433 -14.16 -26.16 -2.76
N ASP A 434 -13.60 -26.87 -3.74
CA ASP A 434 -12.28 -27.52 -3.66
C ASP A 434 -11.10 -26.53 -3.81
N SER A 435 -11.36 -25.24 -4.03
CA SER A 435 -10.33 -24.19 -4.03
C SER A 435 -10.05 -23.60 -2.64
N ALA A 436 -10.60 -24.20 -1.59
CA ALA A 436 -10.47 -23.76 -0.21
C ALA A 436 -9.01 -23.73 0.24
N LEU A 437 -8.51 -22.55 0.63
CA LEU A 437 -7.18 -22.39 1.21
C LEU A 437 -7.29 -21.65 2.55
N THR A 438 -7.02 -22.34 3.65
CA THR A 438 -6.88 -21.72 4.98
C THR A 438 -5.66 -20.81 4.95
N ILE A 439 -5.88 -19.50 5.08
CA ILE A 439 -4.83 -18.48 5.07
C ILE A 439 -4.14 -18.43 6.43
N ILE A 440 -4.93 -18.29 7.50
CA ILE A 440 -4.46 -18.16 8.87
C ILE A 440 -5.52 -18.73 9.82
N GLU A 441 -5.07 -19.40 10.89
CA GLU A 441 -5.94 -20.07 11.87
C GLU A 441 -5.36 -20.05 13.29
N TRP A 442 -6.24 -20.16 14.30
CA TRP A 442 -5.90 -20.29 15.72
C TRP A 442 -7.03 -20.96 16.52
N GLU A 443 -6.71 -21.65 17.61
CA GLU A 443 -7.69 -22.26 18.52
C GLU A 443 -8.59 -21.18 19.16
N SER A 444 -9.91 -21.39 19.15
CA SER A 444 -10.90 -20.41 19.66
C SER A 444 -12.28 -21.04 19.90
N ASP A 445 -12.80 -21.01 21.14
CA ASP A 445 -14.14 -21.52 21.50
C ASP A 445 -15.09 -20.41 22.02
N GLY A 446 -14.81 -19.15 21.63
CA GLY A 446 -15.60 -17.97 21.95
C GLY A 446 -14.87 -16.68 21.54
N HIS A 447 -15.57 -15.54 21.59
CA HIS A 447 -15.07 -14.22 21.15
C HIS A 447 -14.27 -14.29 19.83
N ASN A 448 -14.81 -15.05 18.87
CA ASN A 448 -14.01 -15.65 17.80
C ASN A 448 -13.31 -14.66 16.86
N GLY A 449 -13.74 -13.40 16.84
CA GLY A 449 -13.26 -12.38 15.91
C GLY A 449 -13.62 -12.73 14.47
N VAL A 450 -12.58 -12.96 13.65
CA VAL A 450 -12.65 -13.28 12.21
C VAL A 450 -13.53 -12.34 11.39
N ALA A 451 -13.68 -11.08 11.83
CA ALA A 451 -14.06 -10.00 10.94
C ALA A 451 -12.89 -9.68 10.02
N ILE A 452 -13.15 -9.44 8.75
CA ILE A 452 -12.13 -9.26 7.72
C ILE A 452 -12.43 -8.07 6.83
N THR A 453 -11.39 -7.32 6.48
CA THR A 453 -11.47 -6.22 5.52
C THR A 453 -10.11 -6.03 4.83
N PHE A 454 -10.10 -5.45 3.64
CA PHE A 454 -8.87 -5.05 2.96
C PHE A 454 -8.62 -3.57 3.18
N GLY A 455 -7.41 -3.21 3.61
CA GLY A 455 -6.98 -1.81 3.69
C GLY A 455 -6.75 -1.20 2.31
N LEU A 456 -6.61 0.12 2.25
CA LEU A 456 -6.17 0.81 1.02
C LEU A 456 -4.68 0.54 0.70
N ASP A 457 -3.93 -0.02 1.65
CA ASP A 457 -2.60 -0.60 1.46
C ASP A 457 -2.61 -1.99 0.78
N GLY A 458 -3.79 -2.51 0.43
CA GLY A 458 -3.98 -3.84 -0.14
C GLY A 458 -3.89 -5.00 0.85
N MET A 459 -3.61 -4.73 2.13
CA MET A 459 -3.39 -5.77 3.13
C MET A 459 -4.70 -6.32 3.69
N LEU A 460 -4.71 -7.61 4.02
CA LEU A 460 -5.84 -8.24 4.68
C LEU A 460 -5.73 -8.01 6.19
N TYR A 461 -6.68 -7.24 6.73
CA TYR A 461 -6.85 -7.05 8.16
C TYR A 461 -7.81 -8.11 8.69
N VAL A 462 -7.48 -8.71 9.83
CA VAL A 462 -8.26 -9.78 10.47
C VAL A 462 -8.43 -9.51 11.97
N THR A 463 -9.65 -9.57 12.50
CA THR A 463 -9.87 -9.49 13.95
C THR A 463 -9.75 -10.84 14.64
N SER A 464 -9.38 -10.82 15.92
CA SER A 464 -9.32 -11.99 16.80
C SER A 464 -9.59 -11.55 18.24
N GLY A 465 -10.52 -12.22 18.93
CA GLY A 465 -10.75 -11.98 20.36
C GLY A 465 -9.92 -12.90 21.24
N ASP A 466 -10.24 -12.91 22.54
CA ASP A 466 -9.52 -13.65 23.58
C ASP A 466 -9.71 -15.19 23.55
N GLY A 467 -10.62 -15.69 22.71
CA GLY A 467 -10.89 -17.12 22.53
C GLY A 467 -11.84 -17.72 23.57
N THR A 468 -12.47 -16.89 24.42
CA THR A 468 -13.34 -17.30 25.53
C THR A 468 -14.82 -16.95 25.28
N SER A 469 -15.74 -17.56 26.04
CA SER A 469 -17.18 -17.38 25.85
C SER A 469 -17.83 -16.29 26.71
N ASP A 470 -17.08 -15.63 27.60
CA ASP A 470 -17.64 -14.73 28.63
C ASP A 470 -16.67 -13.62 29.01
N SER A 471 -15.58 -13.94 29.68
CA SER A 471 -14.53 -13.01 30.13
C SER A 471 -13.16 -13.58 29.77
N ASP A 472 -12.15 -12.73 29.56
CA ASP A 472 -10.77 -13.11 29.21
C ASP A 472 -10.06 -13.87 30.34
N THR A 473 -10.55 -15.08 30.62
CA THR A 473 -10.04 -16.06 31.58
C THR A 473 -8.74 -16.69 31.11
N ASN A 474 -8.45 -16.59 29.80
CA ASN A 474 -7.20 -16.98 29.17
C ASN A 474 -6.10 -15.90 29.30
N LEU A 475 -6.43 -14.70 29.79
CA LEU A 475 -5.58 -13.52 29.96
C LEU A 475 -4.79 -13.12 28.69
N LYS A 476 -5.47 -13.16 27.53
CA LYS A 476 -4.88 -12.98 26.20
C LYS A 476 -4.75 -11.51 25.77
N GLY A 477 -5.51 -10.59 26.36
CA GLY A 477 -5.49 -9.17 25.96
C GLY A 477 -4.08 -8.59 25.80
N GLN A 478 -3.19 -8.81 26.77
CA GLN A 478 -1.83 -8.27 26.80
C GLN A 478 -0.74 -9.22 26.27
N GLY A 479 -1.08 -10.47 25.94
CA GLY A 479 -0.12 -11.42 25.38
C GLY A 479 0.20 -11.12 23.92
N LEU A 480 1.46 -11.32 23.53
CA LEU A 480 1.99 -10.98 22.19
C LEU A 480 2.53 -12.19 21.42
N ASP A 481 2.73 -13.32 22.08
CA ASP A 481 3.26 -14.58 21.53
C ASP A 481 2.20 -15.40 20.76
N HIS A 482 0.94 -14.97 20.77
CA HIS A 482 -0.21 -15.65 20.16
C HIS A 482 -1.09 -14.71 19.31
N LEU A 483 -1.86 -15.30 18.40
CA LEU A 483 -2.78 -14.57 17.52
C LEU A 483 -4.06 -14.07 18.22
N LEU A 484 -4.46 -14.63 19.36
CA LEU A 484 -5.65 -14.20 20.11
C LEU A 484 -5.54 -12.76 20.61
N ALA A 485 -6.67 -12.04 20.70
CA ALA A 485 -6.81 -10.67 21.19
C ALA A 485 -6.05 -9.60 20.36
N LYS A 486 -6.23 -9.61 19.03
CA LYS A 486 -5.50 -8.78 18.06
C LYS A 486 -6.38 -8.22 16.93
N VAL A 487 -5.96 -7.08 16.37
CA VAL A 487 -6.06 -6.90 14.91
C VAL A 487 -4.77 -7.45 14.32
N LEU A 488 -4.90 -8.35 13.36
CA LEU A 488 -3.80 -8.88 12.55
C LEU A 488 -3.80 -8.18 11.20
N ARG A 489 -2.63 -8.04 10.57
CA ARG A 489 -2.45 -7.48 9.22
C ARG A 489 -1.44 -8.32 8.46
N ILE A 490 -1.85 -8.86 7.31
CA ILE A 490 -1.08 -9.81 6.51
C ILE A 490 -1.20 -9.52 5.00
N ASP A 491 -0.13 -9.82 4.25
CA ASP A 491 -0.09 -9.76 2.79
C ASP A 491 -0.46 -11.13 2.22
N VAL A 492 -1.59 -11.22 1.51
CA VAL A 492 -2.11 -12.47 0.91
C VAL A 492 -1.75 -12.64 -0.57
N ASP A 493 -1.14 -11.63 -1.19
CA ASP A 493 -0.60 -11.69 -2.56
C ASP A 493 0.87 -12.13 -2.59
N GLN A 494 1.57 -12.05 -1.46
CA GLN A 494 2.96 -12.49 -1.29
C GLN A 494 3.09 -13.61 -0.23
N PRO A 495 2.84 -14.89 -0.55
CA PRO A 495 3.13 -16.03 0.32
C PRO A 495 4.61 -16.14 0.73
N ASP A 496 4.88 -16.61 1.95
CA ASP A 496 6.25 -16.79 2.50
C ASP A 496 6.47 -18.23 2.98
N GLY A 497 7.26 -18.99 2.21
CA GLY A 497 7.52 -20.41 2.47
C GLY A 497 6.24 -21.24 2.44
N ASP A 498 6.01 -22.01 3.50
CA ASP A 498 4.78 -22.80 3.68
C ASP A 498 3.56 -21.94 4.10
N ARG A 499 3.74 -20.63 4.37
CA ARG A 499 2.63 -19.74 4.73
C ARG A 499 1.98 -19.18 3.46
N PRO A 500 0.65 -19.28 3.30
CA PRO A 500 -0.09 -18.69 2.17
C PRO A 500 -0.28 -17.16 2.29
N TYR A 501 0.56 -16.51 3.10
CA TYR A 501 0.65 -15.07 3.32
C TYR A 501 2.07 -14.73 3.78
N SER A 502 2.45 -13.46 3.72
CA SER A 502 3.60 -12.91 4.45
C SER A 502 3.17 -11.78 5.37
N VAL A 503 4.11 -11.28 6.15
CA VAL A 503 3.87 -10.19 7.10
C VAL A 503 4.49 -8.91 6.55
N PRO A 504 3.72 -7.82 6.39
CA PRO A 504 4.25 -6.53 5.97
C PRO A 504 5.35 -6.03 6.91
N ARG A 505 6.41 -5.45 6.35
CA ARG A 505 7.62 -5.03 7.09
C ARG A 505 7.35 -3.90 8.08
N ASP A 506 6.32 -3.11 7.81
CA ASP A 506 5.81 -2.00 8.59
C ASP A 506 4.84 -2.40 9.72
N ASN A 507 4.51 -3.68 9.89
CA ASN A 507 3.78 -4.13 11.08
C ASN A 507 4.59 -3.80 12.35
N PRO A 508 3.98 -3.22 13.40
CA PRO A 508 4.69 -2.63 14.54
C PRO A 508 5.51 -3.61 15.40
N PHE A 509 5.39 -4.92 15.18
CA PHE A 509 6.07 -5.96 15.97
C PHE A 509 6.98 -6.90 15.16
N VAL A 510 7.29 -6.57 13.90
CA VAL A 510 8.26 -7.33 13.09
C VAL A 510 9.63 -7.33 13.76
N GLY A 511 10.33 -8.48 13.71
CA GLY A 511 11.67 -8.66 14.29
C GLY A 511 11.73 -8.76 15.82
N GLN A 512 10.62 -8.60 16.55
CA GLN A 512 10.61 -8.70 18.01
C GLN A 512 10.56 -10.17 18.47
N ALA A 513 11.47 -10.55 19.36
CA ALA A 513 11.53 -11.91 19.90
C ALA A 513 10.29 -12.22 20.77
N ASN A 514 9.73 -13.42 20.62
CA ASN A 514 8.52 -13.89 21.29
C ASN A 514 7.26 -13.06 21.01
N VAL A 515 7.19 -12.39 19.86
CA VAL A 515 5.97 -11.69 19.39
C VAL A 515 5.51 -12.27 18.05
N ARG A 516 4.19 -12.31 17.84
CA ARG A 516 3.56 -12.61 16.55
C ARG A 516 3.65 -11.38 15.63
N PRO A 517 4.50 -11.39 14.59
CA PRO A 517 4.69 -10.23 13.73
C PRO A 517 3.43 -9.91 12.90
N GLU A 518 2.49 -10.85 12.78
CA GLU A 518 1.16 -10.63 12.21
C GLU A 518 0.34 -9.55 12.97
N THR A 519 0.73 -9.21 14.20
CA THR A 519 0.06 -8.22 15.04
C THR A 519 0.15 -6.81 14.45
N TRP A 520 -1.02 -6.19 14.26
CA TRP A 520 -1.18 -4.76 14.03
C TRP A 520 -1.54 -4.01 15.32
N ALA A 521 -2.55 -4.50 16.04
CA ALA A 521 -2.99 -3.96 17.33
C ALA A 521 -3.33 -5.09 18.31
N TYR A 522 -3.28 -4.82 19.63
CA TYR A 522 -3.53 -5.79 20.70
C TYR A 522 -4.33 -5.16 21.85
N GLY A 523 -4.72 -5.95 22.86
CA GLY A 523 -5.57 -5.49 23.98
C GLY A 523 -7.07 -5.70 23.77
N LEU A 524 -7.47 -6.35 22.67
CA LEU A 524 -8.88 -6.56 22.31
C LEU A 524 -9.51 -7.74 23.04
N ARG A 525 -10.85 -7.74 23.13
CA ARG A 525 -11.62 -8.76 23.85
C ARG A 525 -12.50 -9.55 22.90
N ASN A 526 -13.47 -8.88 22.28
CA ASN A 526 -14.39 -9.45 21.30
C ASN A 526 -14.57 -8.47 20.11
N PRO A 527 -13.56 -8.33 19.23
CA PRO A 527 -13.62 -7.49 18.05
C PRO A 527 -14.46 -8.14 16.93
N TRP A 528 -15.78 -7.96 17.01
CA TRP A 528 -16.80 -8.68 16.22
C TRP A 528 -17.02 -8.15 14.79
N ARG A 529 -16.76 -6.86 14.56
CA ARG A 529 -16.94 -6.19 13.26
C ARG A 529 -15.80 -5.23 12.98
N MET A 530 -15.44 -5.14 11.71
CA MET A 530 -14.37 -4.28 11.20
C MET A 530 -14.72 -3.82 9.78
N THR A 531 -14.31 -2.61 9.41
CA THR A 531 -14.41 -2.10 8.04
C THR A 531 -13.30 -1.08 7.76
N THR A 532 -12.83 -1.03 6.53
CA THR A 532 -12.05 0.09 6.02
C THR A 532 -12.99 1.24 5.63
N ASP A 533 -12.67 2.44 6.05
CA ASP A 533 -13.16 3.68 5.46
C ASP A 533 -12.55 3.85 4.05
N ARG A 534 -13.40 4.12 3.06
CA ARG A 534 -12.98 4.22 1.65
C ARG A 534 -12.43 5.58 1.26
N GLU A 535 -12.70 6.62 2.06
CA GLU A 535 -12.20 7.98 1.82
C GLU A 535 -10.91 8.23 2.59
N THR A 536 -10.79 7.71 3.82
CA THR A 536 -9.63 7.97 4.69
C THR A 536 -8.68 6.78 4.86
N GLY A 537 -9.07 5.58 4.45
CA GLY A 537 -8.31 4.34 4.68
C GLY A 537 -8.32 3.84 6.14
N ALA A 538 -8.98 4.55 7.07
CA ALA A 538 -9.03 4.17 8.47
C ALA A 538 -9.71 2.81 8.68
N ILE A 539 -9.08 1.94 9.47
CA ILE A 539 -9.63 0.63 9.85
C ILE A 539 -10.42 0.78 11.15
N TRP A 540 -11.74 0.84 11.03
CA TRP A 540 -12.66 0.96 12.16
C TRP A 540 -12.99 -0.42 12.75
N VAL A 541 -12.87 -0.59 14.07
CA VAL A 541 -13.07 -1.88 14.77
C VAL A 541 -14.07 -1.74 15.92
N GLY A 542 -15.18 -2.49 15.84
CA GLY A 542 -16.13 -2.65 16.94
C GLY A 542 -15.72 -3.78 17.88
N ASN A 543 -15.41 -3.45 19.13
CA ASN A 543 -14.98 -4.34 20.20
C ASN A 543 -16.02 -4.38 21.33
N ASN A 544 -16.73 -5.51 21.48
CA ASN A 544 -17.81 -5.65 22.44
C ASN A 544 -17.25 -5.85 23.87
N GLY A 545 -17.65 -4.98 24.80
CA GLY A 545 -17.39 -5.16 26.22
C GLY A 545 -18.23 -6.29 26.83
N GLN A 546 -18.24 -6.39 28.16
CA GLN A 546 -19.06 -7.35 28.89
C GLN A 546 -20.42 -6.73 29.26
N ASP A 547 -20.51 -6.00 30.38
CA ASP A 547 -21.80 -5.56 30.93
C ASP A 547 -22.14 -4.07 30.66
N LEU A 548 -21.16 -3.24 30.28
CA LEU A 548 -21.26 -1.78 30.40
C LEU A 548 -21.17 -1.00 29.08
N TRP A 549 -20.11 -1.21 28.30
CA TRP A 549 -19.78 -0.37 27.13
C TRP A 549 -19.17 -1.20 26.00
N GLU A 550 -19.66 -0.98 24.79
CA GLU A 550 -18.96 -1.36 23.56
C GLU A 550 -18.01 -0.22 23.16
N GLN A 551 -16.90 -0.57 22.52
CA GLN A 551 -15.88 0.39 22.09
C GLN A 551 -15.73 0.31 20.57
N VAL A 552 -15.59 1.47 19.93
CA VAL A 552 -15.19 1.61 18.54
C VAL A 552 -13.83 2.29 18.53
N TYR A 553 -12.87 1.67 17.85
CA TYR A 553 -11.53 2.21 17.57
C TYR A 553 -11.43 2.56 16.09
#